data_AF-A0A0A6XCP8-F1
#
_entry.id   AF-A0A0A6XCP8-F1
#
_cell.length_a   1.000
_cell.length_b   1.000
_cell.length_c   1.000
_cell.angle_alpha   90.00
_cell.angle_beta   90.00
_cell.angle_gamma   90.00
#
_symmetry.space_group_name_H-M   'P 1'
#
loop_
_entity.id
_entity.type
_entity.pdbx_description
1 polymer ?
#
loop_
_entity_poly.entity_id
_entity_poly.type
_entity_poly.pdbx_seq_one_letter_code
_entity_poly.pdbx_strand_id
1 'polypeptide(L)'
;MIKALLALVLATAPTPSPDLGQTLDANQSQAAGRAVLETGHVDIGPRLRDGKWTIQIHDDHAVPSVWREPADTVLRIRDTARQQVPDDPAYAFLGAQAGTDVHVVPQTEKQGVVWIGWNTQDPGVLGAISRGVTLTLRGVQGPGPVDVFLQSGNLGAPQVLWSSAKPYPQPLWVETNTHTHANWVFGKPGAYLLAVDVTADLADGSTASASTVLRLAVGDATNPDDAFGAAFTAPLAAVSASSSASAQAEKPSSGTGNALIYVAVAVGVAVLILVLLVLRQAAVRRRAEQEPPR
;
A
#
# COMPACT_ATOMS: atom_id res chain seq x y z
N MET A 1 58.90 -16.86 20.48
CA MET A 1 58.35 -15.52 20.18
C MET A 1 58.14 -15.48 18.66
N ILE A 2 56.98 -15.34 18.03
CA ILE A 2 55.61 -14.92 18.36
C ILE A 2 54.68 -15.71 17.40
N LYS A 3 53.55 -16.23 17.89
CA LYS A 3 52.49 -16.85 17.07
C LYS A 3 51.68 -15.75 16.36
N ALA A 4 51.53 -15.84 15.05
CA ALA A 4 50.62 -14.98 14.29
C ALA A 4 49.17 -15.47 14.47
N LEU A 5 48.33 -14.64 15.09
CA LEU A 5 46.90 -14.87 15.25
C LEU A 5 46.20 -14.20 14.06
N LEU A 6 45.62 -15.01 13.16
CA LEU A 6 44.82 -14.51 12.05
C LEU A 6 43.43 -14.15 12.59
N ALA A 7 43.12 -12.86 12.70
CA ALA A 7 41.79 -12.40 13.08
C ALA A 7 40.84 -12.55 11.88
N LEU A 8 39.88 -13.47 12.00
CA LEU A 8 38.78 -13.60 11.05
C LEU A 8 37.82 -12.44 11.28
N VAL A 9 37.84 -11.45 10.39
CA VAL A 9 36.81 -10.40 10.34
C VAL A 9 35.54 -11.04 9.78
N LEU A 10 34.59 -11.38 10.64
CA LEU A 10 33.23 -11.66 10.18
C LEU A 10 32.63 -10.33 9.73
N ALA A 11 32.42 -10.19 8.42
CA ALA A 11 31.58 -9.13 7.87
C ALA A 11 30.15 -9.35 8.38
N THR A 12 29.68 -8.47 9.26
CA THR A 12 28.28 -8.41 9.63
C THR A 12 27.50 -7.94 8.41
N ALA A 13 26.65 -8.79 7.85
CA ALA A 13 25.70 -8.39 6.82
C ALA A 13 24.81 -7.26 7.38
N PRO A 14 24.50 -6.21 6.59
CA PRO A 14 23.61 -5.15 7.05
C PRO A 14 22.23 -5.75 7.35
N THR A 15 21.73 -5.53 8.56
CA THR A 15 20.32 -5.72 8.89
C THR A 15 19.49 -4.77 8.03
N PRO A 16 18.43 -5.24 7.35
CA PRO A 16 17.52 -4.35 6.63
C PRO A 16 16.90 -3.36 7.62
N SER A 17 17.05 -2.07 7.33
CA SER A 17 16.37 -1.00 8.04
C SER A 17 15.01 -0.79 7.37
N PRO A 18 13.90 -0.68 8.12
CA PRO A 18 12.58 -0.35 7.59
C PRO A 18 12.52 1.16 7.28
N ASP A 19 13.45 1.64 6.45
CA ASP A 19 13.55 3.05 6.10
C ASP A 19 12.39 3.44 5.18
N LEU A 20 11.54 4.35 5.65
CA LEU A 20 10.51 5.02 4.85
C LEU A 20 11.12 5.87 3.72
N GLY A 21 12.44 6.05 3.71
CA GLY A 21 13.25 6.65 2.65
C GLY A 21 13.72 5.66 1.59
N GLN A 22 12.94 4.63 1.26
CA GLN A 22 13.28 3.71 0.18
C GLN A 22 13.52 4.48 -1.14
N THR A 23 14.65 4.24 -1.78
CA THR A 23 14.95 4.72 -3.13
C THR A 23 15.16 3.52 -4.03
N LEU A 24 14.31 3.39 -5.05
CA LEU A 24 14.35 2.26 -5.96
C LEU A 24 15.30 2.53 -7.13
N ASP A 25 16.10 1.53 -7.51
CA ASP A 25 16.97 1.61 -8.68
C ASP A 25 16.16 1.32 -9.95
N ALA A 26 16.26 2.20 -10.95
CA ALA A 26 15.58 2.03 -12.24
C ALA A 26 15.98 0.73 -12.97
N ASN A 27 17.21 0.26 -12.75
CA ASN A 27 17.79 -0.93 -13.34
C ASN A 27 17.63 -2.17 -12.45
N GLN A 28 16.90 -2.07 -11.34
CA GLN A 28 16.71 -3.18 -10.42
C GLN A 28 16.17 -4.42 -11.15
N SER A 29 16.79 -5.55 -10.84
CA SER A 29 16.53 -6.80 -11.54
C SER A 29 15.08 -7.28 -11.36
N GLN A 30 14.58 -7.99 -12.36
CA GLN A 30 13.31 -8.68 -12.29
C GLN A 30 13.60 -10.17 -12.15
N ALA A 31 13.16 -10.77 -11.05
CA ALA A 31 13.29 -12.19 -10.83
C ALA A 31 12.26 -12.94 -11.69
N ALA A 32 12.67 -14.11 -12.19
CA ALA A 32 11.83 -15.00 -12.98
C ALA A 32 11.44 -16.24 -12.17
N GLY A 33 10.30 -16.84 -12.52
CA GLY A 33 9.83 -18.08 -11.92
C GLY A 33 9.06 -17.87 -10.62
N ARG A 34 8.49 -18.98 -10.12
CA ARG A 34 7.60 -18.97 -8.97
C ARG A 34 8.32 -18.63 -7.67
N ALA A 35 7.71 -17.79 -6.84
CA ALA A 35 8.19 -17.44 -5.51
C ALA A 35 7.05 -17.44 -4.48
N VAL A 36 7.37 -17.91 -3.27
CA VAL A 36 6.48 -17.81 -2.11
C VAL A 36 7.13 -16.86 -1.12
N LEU A 37 6.50 -15.72 -0.86
CA LEU A 37 7.00 -14.70 0.07
C LEU A 37 6.24 -14.79 1.38
N GLU A 38 6.93 -15.21 2.43
CA GLU A 38 6.32 -15.61 3.70
C GLU A 38 6.72 -14.73 4.88
N THR A 39 7.75 -13.91 4.70
CA THR A 39 8.31 -12.96 5.68
C THR A 39 8.93 -11.78 4.95
N GLY A 40 9.14 -10.68 5.67
CA GLY A 40 9.92 -9.54 5.18
C GLY A 40 9.10 -8.56 4.37
N HIS A 41 9.78 -7.51 3.92
CA HIS A 41 9.18 -6.34 3.29
C HIS A 41 8.79 -6.60 1.83
N VAL A 42 7.53 -6.29 1.51
CA VAL A 42 6.96 -6.49 0.18
C VAL A 42 5.99 -5.36 -0.14
N ASP A 43 6.16 -4.73 -1.29
CA ASP A 43 5.24 -3.71 -1.78
C ASP A 43 4.66 -4.04 -3.14
N ILE A 44 3.37 -3.76 -3.29
CA ILE A 44 2.67 -3.84 -4.58
C ILE A 44 2.62 -2.44 -5.17
N GLY A 45 3.09 -2.26 -6.41
CA GLY A 45 3.13 -0.94 -7.01
C GLY A 45 3.12 -0.96 -8.53
N PRO A 46 2.78 0.17 -9.17
CA PRO A 46 3.03 0.34 -10.59
C PRO A 46 4.53 0.31 -10.86
N ARG A 47 4.89 -0.19 -12.03
CA ARG A 47 6.24 -0.12 -12.58
C ARG A 47 6.16 0.30 -14.04
N LEU A 48 6.95 1.29 -14.43
CA LEU A 48 7.10 1.71 -15.81
C LEU A 48 8.50 1.37 -16.30
N ARG A 49 8.62 0.27 -17.03
CA ARG A 49 9.90 -0.20 -17.59
C ARG A 49 9.75 -0.45 -19.08
N ASP A 50 10.70 0.02 -19.87
CA ASP A 50 10.70 -0.16 -21.34
C ASP A 50 9.39 0.31 -22.00
N GLY A 51 8.82 1.42 -21.49
CA GLY A 51 7.56 1.99 -21.95
C GLY A 51 6.29 1.21 -21.55
N LYS A 52 6.42 0.14 -20.75
CA LYS A 52 5.30 -0.69 -20.32
C LYS A 52 4.90 -0.39 -18.88
N TRP A 53 3.67 0.07 -18.70
CA TRP A 53 3.04 0.22 -17.39
C TRP A 53 2.50 -1.13 -16.91
N THR A 54 2.93 -1.57 -15.73
CA THR A 54 2.55 -2.86 -15.12
C THR A 54 2.32 -2.70 -13.63
N ILE A 55 1.67 -3.67 -13.00
CA ILE A 55 1.69 -3.84 -11.54
C ILE A 55 2.71 -4.93 -11.24
N GLN A 56 3.64 -4.67 -10.33
CA GLN A 56 4.65 -5.63 -9.90
C GLN A 56 4.70 -5.69 -8.38
N ILE A 57 5.36 -6.74 -7.87
CA ILE A 57 5.70 -6.87 -6.46
C ILE A 57 7.18 -6.51 -6.32
N HIS A 58 7.47 -5.45 -5.57
CA HIS A 58 8.81 -5.18 -5.08
C HIS A 58 9.07 -6.08 -3.89
N ASP A 59 10.06 -6.94 -4.03
CA ASP A 59 10.45 -7.93 -3.04
C ASP A 59 11.79 -7.53 -2.41
N ASP A 60 11.72 -7.02 -1.18
CA ASP A 60 12.87 -6.61 -0.35
C ASP A 60 13.00 -7.51 0.89
N HIS A 61 12.46 -8.74 0.84
CA HIS A 61 12.68 -9.71 1.93
C HIS A 61 14.14 -10.21 1.99
N ALA A 62 14.87 -10.08 0.89
CA ALA A 62 16.25 -10.52 0.73
C ALA A 62 17.05 -9.50 -0.08
N VAL A 63 18.37 -9.47 0.15
CA VAL A 63 19.30 -8.58 -0.53
C VAL A 63 20.11 -9.36 -1.58
N PRO A 64 20.23 -8.89 -2.83
CA PRO A 64 19.59 -7.69 -3.36
C PRO A 64 18.09 -7.86 -3.56
N SER A 65 17.32 -6.79 -3.37
CA SER A 65 15.88 -6.79 -3.65
C SER A 65 15.61 -6.94 -5.15
N VAL A 66 14.43 -7.45 -5.49
CA VAL A 66 14.03 -7.71 -6.88
C VAL A 66 12.58 -7.31 -7.14
N TRP A 67 12.25 -7.07 -8.41
CA TRP A 67 10.85 -7.02 -8.84
C TRP A 67 10.36 -8.41 -9.25
N ARG A 68 9.10 -8.72 -8.96
CA ARG A 68 8.45 -9.99 -9.32
C ARG A 68 7.11 -9.77 -9.99
N GLU A 69 6.77 -10.70 -10.87
CA GLU A 69 5.45 -10.79 -11.49
C GLU A 69 4.42 -11.33 -10.48
N PRO A 70 3.28 -10.64 -10.23
CA PRO A 70 2.21 -11.14 -9.38
C PRO A 70 1.65 -12.50 -9.79
N ALA A 71 1.67 -12.83 -11.09
CA ALA A 71 1.25 -14.15 -11.57
C ALA A 71 2.11 -15.31 -11.05
N ASP A 72 3.39 -15.04 -10.82
CA ASP A 72 4.40 -16.00 -10.37
C ASP A 72 4.73 -15.85 -8.87
N THR A 73 3.97 -15.05 -8.12
CA THR A 73 4.28 -14.79 -6.69
C THR A 73 3.07 -15.08 -5.81
N VAL A 74 3.28 -15.85 -4.75
CA VAL A 74 2.29 -16.06 -3.68
C VAL A 74 2.77 -15.38 -2.41
N LEU A 75 1.93 -14.53 -1.83
CA LEU A 75 2.15 -13.97 -0.50
C LEU A 75 1.60 -14.96 0.53
N ARG A 76 2.47 -15.59 1.32
CA ARG A 76 2.09 -16.58 2.33
C ARG A 76 1.93 -15.92 3.69
N ILE A 77 0.74 -16.04 4.25
CA ILE A 77 0.38 -15.50 5.55
C ILE A 77 0.26 -16.69 6.51
N ARG A 78 1.28 -16.88 7.34
CA ARG A 78 1.36 -18.01 8.27
C ARG A 78 0.49 -17.85 9.50
N ASP A 79 0.33 -18.93 10.26
CA ASP A 79 -0.38 -18.90 11.55
C ASP A 79 0.33 -18.05 12.61
N THR A 80 1.60 -17.67 12.40
CA THR A 80 2.30 -16.61 13.17
C THR A 80 1.61 -15.24 13.07
N ALA A 81 0.78 -15.03 12.05
CA ALA A 81 -0.03 -13.83 11.85
C ALA A 81 -1.42 -13.91 12.53
N ARG A 82 -1.77 -15.03 13.19
CA ARG A 82 -3.06 -15.17 13.87
C ARG A 82 -3.20 -14.18 15.01
N GLN A 83 -4.36 -13.53 15.06
CA GLN A 83 -4.79 -12.63 16.13
C GLN A 83 -6.28 -12.81 16.35
N GLN A 84 -6.75 -12.47 17.55
CA GLN A 84 -8.18 -12.46 17.84
C GLN A 84 -8.78 -11.12 17.45
N VAL A 85 -10.00 -11.15 16.92
CA VAL A 85 -10.80 -9.94 16.70
C VAL A 85 -10.97 -9.20 18.03
N PRO A 86 -10.62 -7.91 18.13
CA PRO A 86 -10.76 -7.13 19.36
C PRO A 86 -12.22 -7.06 19.82
N ASP A 87 -12.43 -7.05 21.14
CA ASP A 87 -13.72 -6.72 21.75
C ASP A 87 -13.91 -5.20 21.81
N ASP A 88 -13.98 -4.59 20.63
CA ASP A 88 -14.15 -3.15 20.45
C ASP A 88 -15.08 -2.91 19.24
N PRO A 89 -16.21 -2.19 19.41
CA PRO A 89 -17.13 -1.85 18.33
C PRO A 89 -16.48 -1.19 17.10
N ALA A 90 -15.32 -0.56 17.26
CA ALA A 90 -14.55 0.02 16.16
C ALA A 90 -14.12 -1.04 15.11
N TYR A 91 -14.05 -2.32 15.47
CA TYR A 91 -13.69 -3.43 14.58
C TYR A 91 -14.88 -4.23 14.06
N ALA A 92 -16.12 -3.76 14.30
CA ALA A 92 -17.33 -4.44 13.82
C ALA A 92 -17.37 -4.62 12.29
N PHE A 93 -16.63 -3.81 11.54
CA PHE A 93 -16.52 -3.92 10.08
C PHE A 93 -15.90 -5.24 9.60
N LEU A 94 -15.11 -5.94 10.45
CA LEU A 94 -14.56 -7.26 10.14
C LEU A 94 -15.64 -8.34 10.01
N GLY A 95 -16.86 -8.08 10.50
CA GLY A 95 -18.00 -9.00 10.39
C GLY A 95 -17.83 -10.31 11.19
N ALA A 96 -16.84 -10.37 12.08
CA ALA A 96 -16.54 -11.51 12.94
C ALA A 96 -16.75 -11.15 14.42
N GLN A 97 -17.10 -12.16 15.23
CA GLN A 97 -17.30 -11.97 16.68
C GLN A 97 -15.95 -11.71 17.37
N ALA A 98 -15.96 -10.87 18.42
CA ALA A 98 -14.80 -10.67 19.28
C ALA A 98 -14.25 -12.02 19.79
N GLY A 99 -12.93 -12.16 19.84
CA GLY A 99 -12.27 -13.41 20.21
C GLY A 99 -12.14 -14.44 19.08
N THR A 100 -12.76 -14.22 17.92
CA THR A 100 -12.57 -15.09 16.74
C THR A 100 -11.15 -14.96 16.22
N ASP A 101 -10.49 -16.08 15.93
CA ASP A 101 -9.17 -16.08 15.29
C ASP A 101 -9.28 -15.66 13.82
N VAL A 102 -8.47 -14.68 13.44
CA VAL A 102 -8.26 -14.20 12.07
C VAL A 102 -6.77 -14.08 11.78
N HIS A 103 -6.37 -14.02 10.51
CA HIS A 103 -4.98 -13.78 10.12
C HIS A 103 -4.78 -12.30 9.80
N VAL A 104 -3.86 -11.66 10.52
CA VAL A 104 -3.60 -10.22 10.39
C VAL A 104 -2.16 -9.98 9.97
N VAL A 105 -1.96 -9.47 8.76
CA VAL A 105 -0.71 -8.84 8.36
C VAL A 105 -0.74 -7.40 8.91
N PRO A 106 0.14 -7.05 9.85
CA PRO A 106 0.08 -5.75 10.52
C PRO A 106 0.68 -4.62 9.67
N GLN A 107 0.14 -3.41 9.85
CA GLN A 107 0.69 -2.18 9.28
C GLN A 107 2.15 -1.92 9.74
N THR A 108 2.48 -2.30 10.97
CA THR A 108 3.86 -2.25 11.49
C THR A 108 4.51 -3.61 11.31
N GLU A 109 5.76 -3.64 10.84
CA GLU A 109 6.49 -4.89 10.61
C GLU A 109 6.46 -5.81 11.84
N LYS A 110 6.18 -7.10 11.61
CA LYS A 110 6.21 -8.15 12.62
C LYS A 110 7.09 -9.28 12.12
N GLN A 111 8.09 -9.64 12.92
CA GLN A 111 8.97 -10.77 12.61
C GLN A 111 8.17 -12.05 12.34
N GLY A 112 8.54 -12.78 11.28
CA GLY A 112 7.89 -14.03 10.91
C GLY A 112 6.55 -13.85 10.20
N VAL A 113 6.20 -12.64 9.78
CA VAL A 113 5.03 -12.32 8.95
C VAL A 113 5.49 -11.53 7.73
N VAL A 114 4.95 -11.82 6.55
CA VAL A 114 5.15 -11.00 5.35
C VAL A 114 4.57 -9.61 5.59
N TRP A 115 5.33 -8.55 5.30
CA TRP A 115 4.94 -7.17 5.57
C TRP A 115 4.50 -6.50 4.26
N ILE A 116 3.19 -6.48 4.03
CA ILE A 116 2.58 -6.14 2.74
C ILE A 116 2.20 -4.66 2.73
N GLY A 117 2.74 -3.92 1.76
CA GLY A 117 2.42 -2.52 1.50
C GLY A 117 2.18 -2.22 0.03
N TRP A 118 2.18 -0.94 -0.30
CA TRP A 118 2.23 -0.44 -1.66
C TRP A 118 3.25 0.70 -1.76
N ASN A 119 3.82 0.84 -2.96
CA ASN A 119 4.73 1.93 -3.29
C ASN A 119 4.39 2.55 -4.65
N THR A 120 4.77 3.82 -4.83
CA THR A 120 4.71 4.55 -6.12
C THR A 120 6.09 5.13 -6.48
N GLN A 121 7.16 4.51 -5.99
CA GLN A 121 8.52 5.05 -6.00
C GLN A 121 9.40 4.50 -7.14
N ASP A 122 8.85 3.66 -8.04
CA ASP A 122 9.56 3.25 -9.25
C ASP A 122 10.03 4.49 -10.03
N PRO A 123 11.32 4.62 -10.39
CA PRO A 123 11.83 5.83 -11.05
C PRO A 123 11.15 6.12 -12.39
N GLY A 124 10.73 5.09 -13.13
CA GLY A 124 9.96 5.25 -14.36
C GLY A 124 8.60 5.87 -14.08
N VAL A 125 7.89 5.36 -13.07
CA VAL A 125 6.62 5.93 -12.59
C VAL A 125 6.79 7.38 -12.14
N LEU A 126 7.77 7.67 -11.29
CA LEU A 126 8.05 9.02 -10.80
C LEU A 126 8.34 10.02 -11.93
N GLY A 127 9.01 9.57 -12.99
CA GLY A 127 9.27 10.38 -14.17
C GLY A 127 8.05 10.60 -15.07
N ALA A 128 7.02 9.74 -14.97
CA ALA A 128 5.86 9.75 -15.86
C ALA A 128 4.60 10.40 -15.25
N ILE A 129 4.48 10.46 -13.93
CA ILE A 129 3.27 10.99 -13.24
C ILE A 129 3.61 12.23 -12.40
N SER A 130 2.65 13.15 -12.25
CA SER A 130 2.83 14.37 -11.45
C SER A 130 2.13 14.35 -10.09
N ARG A 131 1.12 13.49 -9.91
CA ARG A 131 0.24 13.53 -8.72
C ARG A 131 0.22 12.24 -7.93
N GLY A 132 0.01 11.12 -8.61
CA GLY A 132 -0.22 9.83 -7.94
C GLY A 132 -0.98 8.87 -8.83
N VAL A 133 -1.41 7.77 -8.22
CA VAL A 133 -2.14 6.68 -8.88
C VAL A 133 -3.40 6.35 -8.09
N THR A 134 -4.36 5.72 -8.76
CA THR A 134 -5.52 5.11 -8.09
C THR A 134 -5.34 3.60 -8.10
N LEU A 135 -5.15 3.01 -6.91
CA LEU A 135 -5.24 1.56 -6.71
C LEU A 135 -6.71 1.18 -6.54
N THR A 136 -7.21 0.21 -7.30
CA THR A 136 -8.63 -0.16 -7.25
C THR A 136 -8.80 -1.64 -6.99
N LEU A 137 -9.46 -2.01 -5.89
CA LEU A 137 -9.89 -3.39 -5.66
C LEU A 137 -11.14 -3.66 -6.50
N ARG A 138 -11.03 -4.61 -7.43
CA ARG A 138 -12.08 -4.99 -8.39
C ARG A 138 -12.88 -6.20 -7.95
N GLY A 139 -12.30 -7.04 -7.10
CA GLY A 139 -12.95 -8.22 -6.55
C GLY A 139 -12.02 -9.07 -5.70
N VAL A 140 -12.61 -9.90 -4.85
CA VAL A 140 -11.93 -10.88 -4.01
C VAL A 140 -12.58 -12.25 -4.22
N GLN A 141 -11.75 -13.28 -4.38
CA GLN A 141 -12.17 -14.68 -4.42
C GLN A 141 -11.39 -15.45 -3.35
N GLY A 142 -12.09 -16.13 -2.44
CA GLY A 142 -11.48 -16.87 -1.34
C GLY A 142 -12.51 -17.37 -0.33
N PRO A 143 -12.09 -18.13 0.70
CA PRO A 143 -12.98 -18.81 1.63
C PRO A 143 -13.66 -17.91 2.68
N GLY A 144 -13.15 -16.70 2.90
CA GLY A 144 -13.62 -15.77 3.94
C GLY A 144 -13.52 -14.31 3.52
N PRO A 145 -13.94 -13.37 4.39
CA PRO A 145 -13.80 -11.95 4.12
C PRO A 145 -12.33 -11.50 4.11
N VAL A 146 -12.07 -10.40 3.40
CA VAL A 146 -10.79 -9.69 3.38
C VAL A 146 -11.05 -8.21 3.63
N ASP A 147 -10.34 -7.64 4.61
CA ASP A 147 -10.41 -6.22 4.95
C ASP A 147 -9.00 -5.63 5.01
N VAL A 148 -8.83 -4.42 4.46
CA VAL A 148 -7.58 -3.66 4.49
C VAL A 148 -7.85 -2.30 5.10
N PHE A 149 -7.09 -1.93 6.13
CA PHE A 149 -7.31 -0.67 6.85
C PHE A 149 -6.01 -0.06 7.37
N LEU A 150 -6.01 1.27 7.50
CA LEU A 150 -4.97 2.02 8.21
C LEU A 150 -5.41 2.33 9.62
N GLN A 151 -4.44 2.44 10.53
CA GLN A 151 -4.71 2.90 11.88
C GLN A 151 -3.61 3.83 12.37
N SER A 152 -4.02 5.01 12.81
CA SER A 152 -3.11 6.01 13.37
C SER A 152 -2.79 5.68 14.82
N GLY A 153 -1.67 4.99 15.03
CA GLY A 153 -1.25 4.50 16.35
C GLY A 153 -2.26 3.52 16.95
N ASN A 154 -2.14 3.25 18.25
CA ASN A 154 -2.98 2.22 18.92
C ASN A 154 -4.33 2.76 19.41
N LEU A 155 -4.60 4.07 19.22
CA LEU A 155 -5.77 4.75 19.78
C LEU A 155 -6.69 5.37 18.71
N GLY A 156 -6.23 5.43 17.46
CA GLY A 156 -7.05 5.88 16.34
C GLY A 156 -8.06 4.82 15.93
N ALA A 157 -9.26 5.25 15.49
CA ALA A 157 -10.22 4.34 14.89
C ALA A 157 -9.68 3.80 13.55
N PRO A 158 -9.93 2.52 13.21
CA PRO A 158 -9.56 1.95 11.91
C PRO A 158 -10.19 2.71 10.74
N GLN A 159 -9.36 3.11 9.78
CA GLN A 159 -9.80 3.63 8.49
C GLN A 159 -9.79 2.51 7.45
N VAL A 160 -10.98 1.95 7.19
CA VAL A 160 -11.15 0.89 6.19
C VAL A 160 -10.91 1.44 4.79
N LEU A 161 -9.90 0.89 4.09
CA LEU A 161 -9.55 1.21 2.72
C LEU A 161 -10.27 0.30 1.74
N TRP A 162 -10.16 -1.01 1.95
CA TRP A 162 -10.83 -2.05 1.16
C TRP A 162 -11.55 -3.04 2.06
N SER A 163 -12.68 -3.57 1.60
CA SER A 163 -13.43 -4.62 2.28
C SER A 163 -14.18 -5.47 1.27
N SER A 164 -14.02 -6.79 1.32
CA SER A 164 -14.76 -7.70 0.44
C SER A 164 -16.26 -7.75 0.72
N ALA A 165 -16.71 -7.20 1.86
CA ALA A 165 -18.13 -7.09 2.19
C ALA A 165 -18.81 -5.87 1.55
N LYS A 166 -18.04 -4.94 0.97
CA LYS A 166 -18.54 -3.74 0.29
C LYS A 166 -18.63 -3.94 -1.22
N PRO A 167 -19.52 -3.21 -1.93
CA PRO A 167 -19.58 -3.26 -3.39
C PRO A 167 -18.24 -2.91 -4.05
N TYR A 168 -18.00 -3.50 -5.23
CA TYR A 168 -16.87 -3.18 -6.10
C TYR A 168 -17.30 -2.25 -7.24
N PRO A 169 -16.37 -1.48 -7.85
CA PRO A 169 -14.96 -1.33 -7.50
C PRO A 169 -14.72 -0.41 -6.29
N GLN A 170 -13.58 -0.57 -5.61
CA GLN A 170 -13.19 0.24 -4.45
C GLN A 170 -11.86 0.99 -4.72
N PRO A 171 -11.92 2.28 -5.08
CA PRO A 171 -10.72 3.07 -5.39
C PRO A 171 -10.02 3.59 -4.13
N LEU A 172 -8.69 3.62 -4.17
CA LEU A 172 -7.78 4.18 -3.19
C LEU A 172 -6.77 5.08 -3.92
N TRP A 173 -6.82 6.38 -3.65
CA TRP A 173 -5.82 7.32 -4.16
C TRP A 173 -4.52 7.19 -3.37
N VAL A 174 -3.40 7.10 -4.09
CA VAL A 174 -2.04 7.05 -3.52
C VAL A 174 -1.21 8.12 -4.21
N GLU A 175 -0.61 9.01 -3.42
CA GLU A 175 0.23 10.08 -3.96
C GLU A 175 1.49 9.52 -4.63
N THR A 176 2.08 10.31 -5.54
CA THR A 176 3.39 10.00 -6.11
C THR A 176 4.45 9.98 -5.01
N ASN A 177 5.51 9.17 -5.19
CA ASN A 177 6.58 9.02 -4.22
C ASN A 177 6.09 8.63 -2.79
N THR A 178 5.09 7.76 -2.72
CA THR A 178 4.51 7.26 -1.48
C THR A 178 4.90 5.81 -1.28
N HIS A 179 5.14 5.46 -0.01
CA HIS A 179 5.33 4.12 0.49
C HIS A 179 4.45 3.94 1.73
N THR A 180 3.57 2.95 1.75
CA THR A 180 2.66 2.73 2.88
C THR A 180 2.35 1.26 3.09
N HIS A 181 2.38 0.85 4.35
CA HIS A 181 1.86 -0.44 4.81
C HIS A 181 0.51 -0.27 5.48
N ALA A 182 -0.31 -1.32 5.45
CA ALA A 182 -1.63 -1.34 6.05
C ALA A 182 -1.87 -2.65 6.80
N ASN A 183 -2.93 -2.69 7.60
CA ASN A 183 -3.40 -3.92 8.20
C ASN A 183 -4.23 -4.69 7.17
N TRP A 184 -3.87 -5.94 6.88
CA TRP A 184 -4.67 -6.84 6.06
C TRP A 184 -5.23 -7.96 6.94
N VAL A 185 -6.54 -8.16 6.91
CA VAL A 185 -7.23 -9.17 7.71
C VAL A 185 -7.90 -10.19 6.80
N PHE A 186 -7.65 -11.46 7.06
CA PHE A 186 -8.27 -12.58 6.38
C PHE A 186 -9.08 -13.39 7.38
N GLY A 187 -10.39 -13.49 7.13
CA GLY A 187 -11.31 -14.12 8.08
C GLY A 187 -11.25 -15.65 8.13
N LYS A 188 -10.62 -16.32 7.16
CA LYS A 188 -10.45 -17.78 7.13
C LYS A 188 -9.13 -18.20 6.48
N PRO A 189 -8.56 -19.35 6.85
CA PRO A 189 -7.48 -19.97 6.09
C PRO A 189 -7.92 -20.40 4.68
N GLY A 190 -7.00 -20.33 3.73
CA GLY A 190 -7.13 -20.87 2.37
C GLY A 190 -6.47 -19.99 1.31
N ALA A 191 -6.66 -20.36 0.04
CA ALA A 191 -6.15 -19.58 -1.10
C ALA A 191 -7.08 -18.40 -1.43
N TYR A 192 -6.48 -17.23 -1.63
CA TYR A 192 -7.17 -15.99 -1.97
C TYR A 192 -6.61 -15.40 -3.27
N LEU A 193 -7.51 -14.84 -4.08
CA LEU A 193 -7.21 -14.06 -5.26
C LEU A 193 -7.84 -12.68 -5.15
N LEU A 194 -7.04 -11.63 -5.31
CA LEU A 194 -7.49 -10.24 -5.27
C LEU A 194 -7.23 -9.60 -6.63
N ALA A 195 -8.28 -9.23 -7.36
CA ALA A 195 -8.17 -8.51 -8.62
C ALA A 195 -7.98 -7.01 -8.35
N VAL A 196 -6.87 -6.45 -8.83
CA VAL A 196 -6.46 -5.07 -8.56
C VAL A 196 -6.10 -4.37 -9.85
N ASP A 197 -6.53 -3.11 -9.98
CA ASP A 197 -6.06 -2.20 -11.03
C ASP A 197 -5.21 -1.08 -10.45
N VAL A 198 -4.34 -0.52 -11.29
CA VAL A 198 -3.65 0.75 -11.06
C VAL A 198 -3.78 1.64 -12.27
N THR A 199 -4.37 2.82 -12.08
CA THR A 199 -4.52 3.85 -13.10
C THR A 199 -3.78 5.13 -12.73
N ALA A 200 -3.21 5.82 -13.70
CA ALA A 200 -2.53 7.10 -13.49
C ALA A 200 -2.70 8.03 -14.69
N ASP A 201 -2.86 9.33 -14.42
CA ASP A 201 -2.73 10.37 -15.44
C ASP A 201 -1.25 10.69 -15.64
N LEU A 202 -0.78 10.56 -16.87
CA LEU A 202 0.60 10.80 -17.26
C LEU A 202 0.85 12.27 -17.55
N ALA A 203 2.10 12.71 -17.40
CA ALA A 203 2.53 14.08 -17.64
C ALA A 203 2.32 14.53 -19.10
N ASP A 204 2.23 13.60 -20.06
CA ASP A 204 1.93 13.87 -21.47
C ASP A 204 0.43 14.04 -21.76
N GLY A 205 -0.42 13.92 -20.74
CA GLY A 205 -1.87 14.05 -20.84
C GLY A 205 -2.62 12.75 -21.18
N SER A 206 -1.91 11.65 -21.40
CA SER A 206 -2.52 10.32 -21.56
C SER A 206 -2.80 9.65 -20.20
N THR A 207 -3.51 8.52 -20.22
CA THR A 207 -3.76 7.71 -19.02
C THR A 207 -3.09 6.36 -19.17
N ALA A 208 -2.33 5.95 -18.16
CA ALA A 208 -1.81 4.59 -18.02
C ALA A 208 -2.73 3.75 -17.13
N SER A 209 -2.88 2.46 -17.48
CA SER A 209 -3.64 1.50 -16.69
C SER A 209 -2.98 0.12 -16.77
N ALA A 210 -3.01 -0.60 -15.66
CA ALA A 210 -2.66 -2.02 -15.59
C ALA A 210 -3.60 -2.74 -14.62
N SER A 211 -3.79 -4.03 -14.85
CA SER A 211 -4.58 -4.93 -14.00
C SER A 211 -3.76 -6.16 -13.65
N THR A 212 -3.97 -6.71 -12.46
CA THR A 212 -3.39 -7.98 -12.04
C THR A 212 -4.28 -8.71 -11.04
N VAL A 213 -3.90 -9.95 -10.74
CA VAL A 213 -4.49 -10.74 -9.65
C VAL A 213 -3.37 -11.09 -8.67
N LEU A 214 -3.48 -10.56 -7.45
CA LEU A 214 -2.62 -10.94 -6.34
C LEU A 214 -3.04 -12.31 -5.81
N ARG A 215 -2.07 -13.15 -5.46
CA ARG A 215 -2.28 -14.50 -4.93
C ARG A 215 -1.79 -14.57 -3.50
N LEU A 216 -2.64 -15.06 -2.60
CA LEU A 216 -2.29 -15.25 -1.21
C LEU A 216 -2.64 -16.67 -0.74
N ALA A 217 -1.79 -17.21 0.14
CA ALA A 217 -2.02 -18.46 0.84
C ALA A 217 -2.07 -18.17 2.34
N VAL A 218 -3.25 -18.33 2.96
CA VAL A 218 -3.51 -17.94 4.35
C VAL A 218 -3.61 -19.16 5.26
N GLY A 219 -2.86 -19.19 6.36
CA GLY A 219 -2.79 -20.29 7.32
C GLY A 219 -1.78 -21.37 6.94
N ASP A 220 -1.18 -22.05 7.92
CA ASP A 220 -0.07 -22.97 7.66
C ASP A 220 -0.49 -24.23 6.91
N ALA A 221 -1.76 -24.62 7.06
CA ALA A 221 -2.38 -25.74 6.37
C ALA A 221 -2.69 -25.48 4.89
N THR A 222 -2.60 -24.23 4.43
CA THR A 222 -2.86 -23.88 3.02
C THR A 222 -1.61 -24.11 2.18
N ASN A 223 -1.74 -24.94 1.14
CA ASN A 223 -0.65 -25.17 0.19
C ASN A 223 -0.54 -23.98 -0.79
N PRO A 224 0.62 -23.29 -0.89
CA PRO A 224 0.82 -22.23 -1.87
C PRO A 224 0.54 -22.62 -3.33
N ASP A 225 0.70 -23.91 -3.69
CA ASP A 225 0.38 -24.41 -5.03
C ASP A 225 -1.11 -24.25 -5.38
N ASP A 226 -2.00 -24.28 -4.39
CA ASP A 226 -3.43 -24.04 -4.61
C ASP A 226 -3.66 -22.59 -5.09
N ALA A 227 -2.91 -21.63 -4.52
CA ALA A 227 -2.97 -20.23 -4.93
C ALA A 227 -2.32 -20.00 -6.31
N PHE A 228 -1.24 -20.71 -6.64
CA PHE A 228 -0.65 -20.69 -7.98
C PHE A 228 -1.59 -21.27 -9.04
N GLY A 229 -2.30 -22.36 -8.71
CA GLY A 229 -3.23 -23.04 -9.62
C GLY A 229 -4.59 -22.35 -9.76
N ALA A 230 -4.94 -21.43 -8.86
CA ALA A 230 -6.23 -20.77 -8.87
C ALA A 230 -6.34 -19.69 -9.97
N ALA A 231 -7.52 -19.62 -10.57
CA ALA A 231 -7.91 -18.56 -11.51
C ALA A 231 -9.01 -17.69 -10.89
N PHE A 232 -8.94 -16.39 -11.14
CA PHE A 232 -10.00 -15.46 -10.75
C PHE A 232 -11.17 -15.65 -11.71
N THR A 233 -12.32 -16.07 -11.19
CA THR A 233 -13.49 -16.46 -12.01
C THR A 233 -14.73 -15.62 -11.73
N ALA A 234 -14.75 -14.86 -10.63
CA ALA A 234 -15.86 -13.99 -10.31
C ALA A 234 -15.96 -12.85 -11.36
N PRO A 235 -17.18 -12.36 -11.67
CA PRO A 235 -17.36 -11.19 -12.51
C PRO A 235 -16.66 -9.97 -11.90
N LEU A 236 -15.82 -9.29 -12.69
CA LEU A 236 -15.18 -8.04 -12.27
C LEU A 236 -16.12 -6.86 -12.58
N ALA A 237 -16.42 -6.04 -11.57
CA ALA A 237 -17.18 -4.81 -11.76
C ALA A 237 -16.39 -3.86 -12.66
N ALA A 238 -16.90 -3.47 -13.82
CA ALA A 238 -16.17 -2.59 -14.76
C ALA A 238 -15.71 -1.29 -14.08
N VAL A 239 -14.46 -0.87 -14.31
CA VAL A 239 -14.08 0.51 -14.03
C VAL A 239 -14.69 1.33 -15.16
N SER A 240 -15.71 2.13 -14.87
CA SER A 240 -16.22 3.08 -15.84
C SER A 240 -15.09 4.06 -16.16
N ALA A 241 -14.49 3.93 -17.34
CA ALA A 241 -13.76 5.03 -17.93
C ALA A 241 -14.79 6.13 -18.16
N SER A 242 -14.71 7.22 -17.38
CA SER A 242 -15.56 8.39 -17.61
C SER A 242 -15.27 8.90 -19.03
N SER A 243 -16.13 8.54 -19.97
CA SER A 243 -16.22 9.20 -21.26
C SER A 243 -16.49 10.68 -20.99
N SER A 244 -15.57 11.53 -21.42
CA SER A 244 -15.73 12.98 -21.44
C SER A 244 -16.95 13.34 -22.28
N ALA A 245 -18.12 13.44 -21.65
CA ALA A 245 -19.29 14.02 -22.26
C ALA A 245 -19.05 15.53 -22.40
N SER A 246 -18.88 15.94 -23.65
CA SER A 246 -18.88 17.30 -24.18
C SER A 246 -19.67 18.30 -23.35
N ALA A 247 -18.98 19.35 -22.90
CA ALA A 247 -19.58 20.54 -22.34
C ALA A 247 -20.49 21.22 -23.38
N GLN A 248 -21.79 21.26 -23.10
CA GLN A 248 -22.70 22.18 -23.76
C GLN A 248 -22.99 23.33 -22.80
N ALA A 249 -22.58 24.52 -23.22
CA ALA A 249 -22.65 25.75 -22.44
C ALA A 249 -24.09 26.20 -22.23
N GLU A 250 -24.50 26.39 -20.98
CA GLU A 250 -25.64 27.23 -20.63
C GLU A 250 -25.16 28.49 -19.89
N LYS A 251 -25.69 29.64 -20.34
CA LYS A 251 -25.40 31.00 -19.88
C LYS A 251 -25.79 31.22 -18.41
N PRO A 252 -25.11 32.12 -17.69
CA PRO A 252 -25.44 32.41 -16.29
C PRO A 252 -26.61 33.41 -16.20
N SER A 253 -27.61 33.09 -15.39
CA SER A 253 -28.54 34.08 -14.84
C SER A 253 -28.10 34.47 -13.43
N SER A 254 -28.01 35.78 -13.22
CA SER A 254 -27.66 36.51 -12.01
C SER A 254 -28.51 36.14 -10.78
N GLY A 255 -27.84 35.93 -9.63
CA GLY A 255 -28.47 35.73 -8.32
C GLY A 255 -27.49 35.86 -7.14
N THR A 256 -27.08 37.10 -6.88
CA THR A 256 -26.67 37.72 -5.60
C THR A 256 -26.04 36.87 -4.47
N GLY A 257 -24.73 37.07 -4.31
CA GLY A 257 -24.06 37.53 -3.08
C GLY A 257 -24.50 36.94 -1.74
N ASN A 258 -23.77 35.93 -1.27
CA ASN A 258 -23.39 35.69 0.15
C ASN A 258 -22.51 34.43 0.30
N ALA A 259 -22.52 33.50 -0.67
CA ALA A 259 -21.72 32.27 -0.60
C ALA A 259 -20.20 32.48 -0.74
N LEU A 260 -19.77 33.51 -1.46
CA LEU A 260 -18.33 33.76 -1.72
C LEU A 260 -17.57 34.31 -0.50
N ILE A 261 -18.26 34.97 0.44
CA ILE A 261 -17.63 35.52 1.65
C ILE A 261 -17.30 34.39 2.65
N TYR A 262 -18.18 33.39 2.80
CA TYR A 262 -17.92 32.25 3.69
C TYR A 262 -16.78 31.35 3.20
N VAL A 263 -16.66 31.16 1.88
CA VAL A 263 -15.55 30.39 1.29
C VAL A 263 -14.21 31.15 1.42
N ALA A 264 -14.19 32.46 1.20
CA ALA A 264 -12.97 33.27 1.35
C ALA A 264 -12.50 33.35 2.81
N VAL A 265 -13.41 33.48 3.78
CA VAL A 265 -13.07 33.48 5.22
C VAL A 265 -12.57 32.11 5.67
N ALA A 266 -13.19 31.01 5.21
CA ALA A 266 -12.74 29.66 5.55
C ALA A 266 -11.34 29.34 5.00
N VAL A 267 -11.03 29.75 3.76
CA VAL A 267 -9.71 29.60 3.16
C VAL A 267 -8.68 30.48 3.87
N GLY A 268 -9.03 31.72 4.22
CA GLY A 268 -8.14 32.63 4.97
C GLY A 268 -7.75 32.09 6.35
N VAL A 269 -8.71 31.51 7.09
CA VAL A 269 -8.46 30.91 8.41
C VAL A 269 -7.59 29.65 8.28
N ALA A 270 -7.84 28.79 7.29
CA ALA A 270 -7.04 27.59 7.07
C ALA A 270 -5.56 27.91 6.73
N VAL A 271 -5.34 28.92 5.89
CA VAL A 271 -3.97 29.39 5.54
C VAL A 271 -3.27 29.99 6.76
N LEU A 272 -3.97 30.76 7.59
CA LEU A 272 -3.39 31.35 8.80
C LEU A 272 -2.98 30.27 9.82
N ILE A 273 -3.81 29.22 10.00
CA ILE A 273 -3.50 28.10 10.89
C ILE A 273 -2.26 27.34 10.37
N LEU A 274 -2.16 27.11 9.07
CA LEU A 274 -1.02 26.41 8.47
C LEU A 274 0.28 27.21 8.66
N VAL A 275 0.25 28.54 8.44
CA VAL A 275 1.41 29.41 8.66
C VAL A 275 1.85 29.40 10.12
N LEU A 276 0.91 29.45 11.07
CA LEU A 276 1.24 29.40 12.51
C LEU A 276 1.84 28.06 12.93
N LEU A 277 1.41 26.94 12.33
CA LEU A 277 1.98 25.62 12.57
C LEU A 277 3.41 25.51 12.02
N VAL A 278 3.66 26.04 10.82
CA VAL A 278 5.00 26.07 10.22
C VAL A 278 5.95 26.95 11.04
N LEU A 279 5.49 28.14 11.47
CA LEU A 279 6.30 29.02 12.32
C LEU A 279 6.59 28.40 13.69
N ARG A 280 5.64 27.68 14.30
CA ARG A 280 5.87 26.91 15.53
C ARG A 280 6.90 25.80 15.33
N GLN A 281 6.81 25.03 14.24
CA GLN A 281 7.78 23.97 13.95
C GLN A 281 9.18 24.54 13.73
N ALA A 282 9.30 25.66 13.02
CA ALA A 282 10.59 26.34 12.82
C ALA A 282 11.17 26.87 14.14
N ALA A 283 10.34 27.41 15.05
CA ALA A 283 10.79 27.87 16.35
C ALA A 283 11.23 26.73 17.28
N VAL A 284 10.55 25.58 17.23
CA VAL A 284 10.93 24.37 17.99
C VAL A 284 12.26 23.80 17.48
N ARG A 285 12.46 23.73 16.16
CA ARG A 285 13.73 23.29 15.56
C ARG A 285 14.90 24.18 15.96
N ARG A 286 14.73 25.51 15.91
CA ARG A 286 15.76 26.47 16.34
C ARG A 286 16.12 26.36 17.83
N ARG A 287 15.17 25.97 18.69
CA ARG A 287 15.44 25.74 20.12
C ARG A 287 16.20 24.44 20.36
N ALA A 288 15.85 23.38 19.62
CA ALA A 288 16.56 22.10 19.68
C ALA A 288 18.01 22.21 19.17
N GLU A 289 18.27 23.09 18.20
CA GLU A 289 19.62 23.37 17.69
C GLU A 289 20.48 24.23 18.64
N GLN A 290 19.89 24.86 19.67
CA GLN A 290 20.57 25.76 20.61
C GLN A 290 20.86 25.12 21.98
N GLU A 291 20.34 23.93 22.28
CA GLU A 291 20.70 23.20 23.49
C GLU A 291 21.93 22.31 23.24
N PRO A 292 23.06 22.51 23.95
CA PRO A 292 24.16 21.57 23.88
C PRO A 292 23.78 20.26 24.59
N PRO A 293 24.29 19.11 24.12
CA PRO A 293 23.97 17.81 24.70
C PRO A 293 24.44 17.74 26.16
N ARG A 294 23.59 17.20 27.04
CA ARG A 294 23.95 16.84 28.42
C ARG A 294 24.70 15.52 28.47
#